data_AF-A0A3N5RUP0-F1
#
_entry.id   AF-A0A3N5RUP0-F1
#
_cell.length_a   1.000
_cell.length_b   1.000
_cell.length_c   1.000
_cell.angle_alpha   90.00
_cell.angle_beta   90.00
_cell.angle_gamma   90.00
#
_symmetry.space_group_name_H-M   'P 1'
#
loop_
_entity.id
_entity.type
_entity.pdbx_description
1 polymer ?
#
loop_
_entity_poly.entity_id
_entity_poly.type
_entity_poly.pdbx_seq_one_letter_code
_entity_poly.pdbx_strand_id
1 'polypeptide(L)'
;MKYTLILVCLLLAACNLSGAPQPIAAGPTAYIDPSYPTMESAPVTLMQTTSGIEVRADRAWRDGKQVNVDVCFTLLDASDWTVASASLQYPGGSIIDFGSTMLSIQEPVEGQSGLRCDTLSFLNVPPDADLSSVAVTIDAIAAQPRAEDYCMIYMPKIQQDLSERGIAITLNCADVNGVQTMQIAGKPDTMSQEEAEQEVYSDKYFTKPGPWSFIFNLGQ
;
A
#
# COMPACT_ATOMS: atom_id res chain seq x y z
N MET A 1 -12.08 -61.16 -46.63
CA MET A 1 -10.96 -60.20 -46.71
C MET A 1 -11.35 -58.99 -47.55
N LYS A 2 -12.15 -58.05 -47.00
CA LYS A 2 -12.44 -56.75 -47.67
C LYS A 2 -12.95 -55.66 -46.70
N TYR A 3 -13.50 -56.02 -45.54
CA TYR A 3 -13.97 -55.04 -44.54
C TYR A 3 -12.92 -54.64 -43.49
N THR A 4 -11.81 -55.37 -43.35
CA THR A 4 -10.81 -55.10 -42.32
C THR A 4 -9.81 -54.00 -42.67
N LEU A 5 -9.75 -53.56 -43.94
CA LEU A 5 -8.81 -52.53 -44.41
C LEU A 5 -9.37 -51.11 -44.34
N ILE A 6 -10.69 -50.93 -44.25
CA ILE A 6 -11.33 -49.60 -44.18
C ILE A 6 -11.32 -49.05 -42.75
N LEU A 7 -11.36 -49.92 -41.74
CA LEU A 7 -11.37 -49.48 -40.33
C LEU A 7 -10.01 -48.92 -39.86
N VAL A 8 -8.91 -49.38 -40.45
CA VAL A 8 -7.55 -48.95 -40.07
C VAL A 8 -7.22 -47.55 -40.61
N CYS A 9 -7.79 -47.14 -41.75
CA CYS A 9 -7.57 -45.79 -42.30
C CYS A 9 -8.36 -44.70 -41.56
N LEU A 10 -9.45 -45.03 -40.85
CA LEU A 10 -10.23 -44.05 -40.08
C LEU A 10 -9.63 -43.72 -38.71
N LEU A 11 -8.80 -44.61 -38.14
CA LEU A 11 -8.16 -44.39 -36.84
C LEU A 11 -6.87 -43.55 -36.91
N LEU A 12 -6.29 -43.35 -38.10
CA LEU A 12 -5.06 -42.56 -38.29
C LEU A 12 -5.32 -41.07 -38.56
N ALA A 13 -6.57 -40.62 -38.66
CA ALA A 13 -6.92 -39.21 -38.87
C ALA A 13 -7.08 -38.39 -37.57
N ALA A 14 -7.01 -39.02 -36.39
CA ALA A 14 -7.32 -38.35 -35.12
C ALA A 14 -6.13 -37.69 -34.41
N CYS A 15 -4.90 -37.84 -34.91
CA CYS A 15 -3.71 -37.26 -34.28
C CYS A 15 -2.99 -36.27 -35.21
N ASN A 16 -3.67 -35.18 -35.56
CA ASN A 16 -2.99 -34.00 -36.15
C ASN A 16 -3.69 -32.68 -35.83
N LEU A 17 -4.30 -32.55 -34.65
CA LEU A 17 -4.49 -31.21 -34.06
C LEU A 17 -3.18 -30.79 -33.39
N SER A 18 -2.22 -30.37 -34.22
CA SER A 18 -1.31 -29.33 -33.77
C SER A 18 -2.17 -28.09 -33.53
N GLY A 19 -2.60 -27.90 -32.29
CA GLY A 19 -3.18 -26.63 -31.86
C GLY A 19 -2.11 -25.58 -32.05
N ALA A 20 -2.20 -24.81 -33.14
CA ALA A 20 -1.51 -23.54 -33.21
C ALA A 20 -1.89 -22.75 -31.95
N PRO A 21 -0.94 -22.17 -31.21
CA PRO A 21 -1.29 -21.31 -30.09
C PRO A 21 -2.23 -20.24 -30.64
N GLN A 22 -3.48 -20.24 -30.18
CA GLN A 22 -4.39 -19.17 -30.53
C GLN A 22 -3.72 -17.87 -30.06
N PRO A 23 -3.62 -16.85 -30.91
CA PRO A 23 -3.17 -15.55 -30.45
C PRO A 23 -4.12 -15.16 -29.31
N ILE A 24 -3.57 -15.07 -28.11
CA ILE A 24 -4.27 -14.49 -26.96
C ILE A 24 -4.68 -13.12 -27.47
N ALA A 25 -5.99 -12.94 -27.69
CA ALA A 25 -6.53 -11.65 -28.05
C ALA A 25 -6.08 -10.70 -26.95
N ALA A 26 -5.25 -9.71 -27.31
CA ALA A 26 -4.87 -8.66 -26.40
C ALA A 26 -6.18 -8.13 -25.80
N GLY A 27 -6.31 -8.21 -24.48
CA GLY A 27 -7.41 -7.56 -23.77
C GLY A 27 -7.46 -6.09 -24.16
N PRO A 28 -8.58 -5.38 -23.93
CA PRO A 28 -8.70 -3.98 -24.29
C PRO A 28 -7.53 -3.19 -23.67
N THR A 29 -6.56 -2.81 -24.49
CA THR A 29 -5.51 -1.87 -24.13
C THR A 29 -6.17 -0.51 -24.17
N ALA A 30 -6.22 0.19 -23.03
CA ALA A 30 -6.63 1.59 -23.03
C ALA A 30 -5.80 2.36 -24.07
N TYR A 31 -6.44 3.07 -24.99
CA TYR A 31 -5.73 3.87 -25.98
C TYR A 31 -4.98 4.99 -25.24
N ILE A 32 -3.65 4.89 -25.22
CA ILE A 32 -2.77 5.96 -24.76
C ILE A 32 -2.44 6.77 -26.02
N ASP A 33 -2.85 8.04 -26.02
CA ASP A 33 -2.52 8.94 -27.11
C ASP A 33 -0.98 9.08 -27.21
N PRO A 34 -0.36 8.91 -28.39
CA PRO A 34 1.08 9.09 -28.57
C PRO A 34 1.61 10.46 -28.14
N SER A 35 0.73 11.46 -27.96
CA SER A 35 1.08 12.77 -27.40
C SER A 35 1.45 12.76 -25.91
N TYR A 36 1.20 11.67 -25.15
CA TYR A 36 1.65 11.60 -23.77
C TYR A 36 3.14 11.28 -23.68
N PRO A 37 3.99 12.21 -23.18
CA PRO A 37 5.41 11.94 -23.02
C PRO A 37 5.62 10.89 -21.92
N THR A 38 6.46 9.89 -22.19
CA THR A 38 7.00 9.01 -21.16
C THR A 38 8.31 9.58 -20.66
N MET A 39 8.46 9.71 -19.35
CA MET A 39 9.69 10.20 -18.74
C MET A 39 9.84 9.67 -17.32
N GLU A 40 11.08 9.45 -16.90
CA GLU A 40 11.45 9.00 -15.56
C GLU A 40 12.49 9.96 -14.95
N SER A 41 12.38 10.21 -13.64
CA SER A 41 13.33 11.00 -12.86
C SER A 41 13.53 10.41 -11.46
N ALA A 42 14.75 10.50 -10.95
CA ALA A 42 15.03 10.36 -9.53
C ALA A 42 14.53 11.62 -8.77
N PRO A 43 14.28 11.53 -7.45
CA PRO A 43 13.93 12.71 -6.67
C PRO A 43 15.14 13.60 -6.37
N VAL A 44 14.89 14.87 -6.11
CA VAL A 44 15.91 15.84 -5.63
C VAL A 44 16.44 15.44 -4.25
N THR A 45 15.55 14.99 -3.38
CA THR A 45 15.88 14.44 -2.05
C THR A 45 15.46 12.98 -2.03
N LEU A 46 16.40 12.07 -1.82
CA LEU A 46 16.09 10.64 -1.85
C LEU A 46 15.25 10.20 -0.63
N MET A 47 15.52 10.77 0.54
CA MET A 47 15.08 10.22 1.82
C MET A 47 14.71 11.30 2.82
N GLN A 48 13.68 11.06 3.61
CA GLN A 48 13.23 11.93 4.70
C GLN A 48 12.85 11.10 5.92
N THR A 49 13.06 11.67 7.11
CA THR A 49 12.70 11.02 8.37
C THR A 49 11.80 11.95 9.17
N THR A 50 10.62 11.46 9.54
CA THR A 50 9.65 12.16 10.38
C THR A 50 9.14 11.21 11.44
N SER A 51 9.14 11.64 12.71
CA SER A 51 8.68 10.83 13.86
C SER A 51 9.35 9.44 13.96
N GLY A 52 10.62 9.33 13.55
CA GLY A 52 11.38 8.08 13.57
C GLY A 52 11.08 7.12 12.41
N ILE A 53 10.24 7.51 11.46
CA ILE A 53 9.94 6.73 10.26
C ILE A 53 10.74 7.33 9.11
N GLU A 54 11.59 6.50 8.52
CA GLU A 54 12.33 6.83 7.32
C GLU A 54 11.50 6.45 6.10
N VAL A 55 11.33 7.41 5.19
CA VAL A 55 10.66 7.23 3.91
C VAL A 55 11.63 7.66 2.82
N ARG A 56 11.75 6.83 1.81
CA ARG A 56 12.58 7.03 0.64
C ARG A 56 11.69 7.02 -0.60
N ALA A 57 11.98 7.89 -1.56
CA ALA A 57 11.46 7.75 -2.91
C ALA A 57 12.62 7.40 -3.84
N ASP A 58 12.42 6.47 -4.76
CA ASP A 58 13.49 5.98 -5.62
C ASP A 58 13.42 6.60 -7.02
N ARG A 59 12.23 6.63 -7.60
CA ARG A 59 11.97 7.22 -8.91
C ARG A 59 10.51 7.61 -9.07
N ALA A 60 10.25 8.54 -9.98
CA ALA A 60 8.92 8.82 -10.49
C ALA A 60 8.93 8.75 -12.02
N TRP A 61 7.84 8.31 -12.62
CA TRP A 61 7.70 8.30 -14.08
C TRP A 61 6.28 8.62 -14.54
N ARG A 62 6.18 9.21 -15.72
CA ARG A 62 4.91 9.41 -16.42
C ARG A 62 4.66 8.25 -17.37
N ASP A 63 3.47 7.66 -17.26
CA ASP A 63 2.94 6.69 -18.20
C ASP A 63 1.52 7.10 -18.63
N GLY A 64 1.41 7.70 -19.81
CA GLY A 64 0.16 8.25 -20.30
C GLY A 64 -0.41 9.34 -19.38
N LYS A 65 -1.62 9.11 -18.89
CA LYS A 65 -2.37 9.97 -17.95
C LYS A 65 -2.01 9.74 -16.49
N GLN A 66 -0.94 8.99 -16.22
CA GLN A 66 -0.58 8.58 -14.87
C GLN A 66 0.83 9.05 -14.54
N VAL A 67 1.04 9.48 -13.31
CA VAL A 67 2.38 9.60 -12.72
C VAL A 67 2.50 8.55 -11.64
N ASN A 68 3.55 7.75 -11.73
CA ASN A 68 3.88 6.72 -10.77
C ASN A 68 5.11 7.11 -9.97
N VAL A 69 5.19 6.65 -8.72
CA VAL A 69 6.30 6.93 -7.82
C VAL A 69 6.60 5.68 -7.00
N ASP A 70 7.84 5.21 -7.03
CA ASP A 70 8.28 4.12 -6.17
C ASP A 70 8.75 4.70 -4.84
N VAL A 71 8.11 4.28 -3.75
CA VAL A 71 8.38 4.74 -2.38
C VAL A 71 8.64 3.55 -1.48
N CYS A 72 9.56 3.70 -0.53
CA CYS A 72 9.84 2.71 0.49
C CYS A 72 9.80 3.36 1.88
N PHE A 73 9.28 2.67 2.88
CA PHE A 73 9.24 3.16 4.25
C PHE A 73 9.55 2.07 5.27
N THR A 74 10.17 2.47 6.38
CA THR A 74 10.49 1.56 7.48
C THR A 74 9.21 1.09 8.18
N LEU A 75 9.08 -0.22 8.37
CA LEU A 75 8.00 -0.82 9.15
C LEU A 75 8.21 -0.56 10.64
N LEU A 76 7.13 -0.23 11.33
CA LEU A 76 7.13 0.10 12.77
C LEU A 76 7.00 -1.14 13.65
N ASP A 77 6.23 -2.11 13.17
CA ASP A 77 5.89 -3.37 13.81
C ASP A 77 5.42 -4.34 12.71
N ALA A 78 4.91 -5.51 13.11
CA ALA A 78 4.44 -6.55 12.18
C ALA A 78 3.07 -6.27 11.56
N SER A 79 2.47 -5.09 11.80
CA SER A 79 1.19 -4.74 11.18
C SER A 79 1.34 -4.46 9.69
N ASP A 80 0.24 -4.63 8.95
CA ASP A 80 0.16 -4.36 7.50
C ASP A 80 0.08 -2.84 7.22
N TRP A 81 1.19 -2.14 7.43
CA TRP A 81 1.31 -0.70 7.15
C TRP A 81 1.27 -0.44 5.65
N THR A 82 0.48 0.55 5.24
CA THR A 82 0.38 1.02 3.84
C THR A 82 0.38 2.55 3.80
N VAL A 83 0.69 3.13 2.64
CA VAL A 83 0.43 4.56 2.40
C VAL A 83 -1.07 4.80 2.43
N ALA A 84 -1.53 5.62 3.37
CA ALA A 84 -2.94 5.90 3.62
C ALA A 84 -3.39 7.22 2.98
N SER A 85 -2.47 8.18 2.86
CA SER A 85 -2.73 9.46 2.21
C SER A 85 -1.47 9.95 1.52
N ALA A 86 -1.62 10.34 0.26
CA ALA A 86 -0.58 10.96 -0.53
C ALA A 86 -1.19 11.93 -1.55
N SER A 87 -0.39 12.90 -1.98
CA SER A 87 -0.78 13.86 -2.99
C SER A 87 0.35 14.12 -3.99
N LEU A 88 -0.03 14.39 -5.23
CA LEU A 88 0.84 14.86 -6.28
C LEU A 88 0.47 16.30 -6.64
N GLN A 89 1.43 17.20 -6.57
CA GLN A 89 1.25 18.63 -6.76
C GLN A 89 2.16 19.09 -7.90
N TYR A 90 1.65 19.91 -8.80
CA TYR A 90 2.38 20.46 -9.93
C TYR A 90 1.85 21.88 -10.24
N PRO A 91 2.59 22.71 -11.00
CA PRO A 91 2.10 24.01 -11.42
C PRO A 91 0.70 23.94 -12.05
N GLY A 92 -0.27 24.60 -11.41
CA GLY A 92 -1.65 24.68 -11.89
C GLY A 92 -2.57 23.53 -11.46
N GLY A 93 -2.11 22.56 -10.66
CA GLY A 93 -2.97 21.47 -10.21
C GLY A 93 -2.44 20.60 -9.07
N SER A 94 -3.33 19.77 -8.55
CA SER A 94 -3.03 18.77 -7.52
C SER A 94 -3.96 17.57 -7.67
N ILE A 95 -3.42 16.38 -7.42
CA ILE A 95 -4.15 15.11 -7.43
C ILE A 95 -3.95 14.46 -6.07
N ILE A 96 -5.05 14.17 -5.38
CA ILE A 96 -5.07 13.50 -4.07
C ILE A 96 -5.53 12.05 -4.16
N ASP A 97 -6.16 11.67 -5.28
CA ASP A 97 -6.59 10.31 -5.54
C ASP A 97 -5.42 9.52 -6.12
N PHE A 98 -5.02 8.45 -5.43
CA PHE A 98 -3.92 7.59 -5.85
C PHE A 98 -4.27 6.12 -5.63
N GLY A 99 -3.65 5.25 -6.42
CA GLY A 99 -3.56 3.82 -6.13
C GLY A 99 -2.22 3.50 -5.47
N SER A 100 -2.19 2.48 -4.60
CA SER A 100 -0.93 1.90 -4.09
C SER A 100 -0.84 0.45 -4.52
N THR A 101 0.32 0.05 -5.06
CA THR A 101 0.64 -1.34 -5.39
C THR A 101 1.90 -1.75 -4.65
N MET A 102 1.82 -2.77 -3.80
CA MET A 102 2.98 -3.29 -3.08
C MET A 102 3.99 -3.90 -4.06
N LEU A 103 5.22 -3.40 -4.02
CA LEU A 103 6.35 -3.91 -4.79
C LEU A 103 7.10 -4.98 -4.02
N SER A 104 7.39 -4.72 -2.74
CA SER A 104 8.11 -5.66 -1.87
C SER A 104 7.87 -5.37 -0.40
N ILE A 105 8.05 -6.40 0.41
CA ILE A 105 8.06 -6.29 1.87
C ILE A 105 9.23 -7.11 2.42
N GLN A 106 9.92 -6.54 3.39
CA GLN A 106 10.96 -7.17 4.17
C GLN A 106 10.51 -7.10 5.62
N GLU A 107 10.19 -8.25 6.20
CA GLU A 107 9.79 -8.34 7.60
C GLU A 107 10.94 -7.90 8.52
N PRO A 108 10.64 -7.26 9.67
CA PRO A 108 11.65 -6.94 10.66
C PRO A 108 12.37 -8.20 11.15
N VAL A 109 13.70 -8.14 11.25
CA VAL A 109 14.55 -9.21 11.82
C VAL A 109 15.32 -8.66 13.01
N GLU A 110 15.92 -9.52 13.83
CA GLU A 110 16.58 -9.11 15.07
C GLU A 110 17.63 -8.01 14.83
N GLY A 111 17.36 -6.80 15.35
CA GLY A 111 18.22 -5.63 15.20
C GLY A 111 18.04 -4.80 13.93
N GLN A 112 17.12 -5.15 13.02
CA GLN A 112 16.85 -4.42 11.79
C GLN A 112 15.34 -4.21 11.58
N SER A 113 14.94 -2.94 11.42
CA SER A 113 13.57 -2.59 11.06
C SER A 113 13.20 -3.18 9.69
N GLY A 114 11.95 -3.61 9.57
CA GLY A 114 11.42 -4.04 8.28
C GLY A 114 11.29 -2.88 7.29
N LEU A 115 11.05 -3.21 6.03
CA LEU A 115 10.91 -2.24 4.95
C LEU A 115 9.77 -2.66 4.03
N ARG A 116 8.88 -1.74 3.69
CA ARG A 116 7.88 -1.94 2.64
C ARG A 116 8.12 -0.95 1.52
N CYS A 117 7.98 -1.41 0.28
CA CYS A 117 8.03 -0.57 -0.90
C CYS A 117 6.75 -0.72 -1.71
N ASP A 118 6.19 0.41 -2.13
CA ASP A 118 4.96 0.52 -2.91
C ASP A 118 5.23 1.40 -4.16
N THR A 119 4.51 1.15 -5.25
CA THR A 119 4.30 2.13 -6.32
C THR A 119 3.02 2.91 -6.03
N LEU A 120 3.11 4.22 -5.92
CA LEU A 120 1.98 5.13 -5.87
C LEU A 120 1.63 5.59 -7.28
N SER A 121 0.38 5.42 -7.70
CA SER A 121 -0.10 5.79 -9.04
C SER A 121 -1.14 6.90 -8.94
N PHE A 122 -0.79 8.09 -9.42
CA PHE A 122 -1.68 9.26 -9.50
C PHE A 122 -2.31 9.31 -10.90
N LEU A 123 -3.63 9.17 -10.95
CA LEU A 123 -4.38 9.07 -12.21
C LEU A 123 -4.87 10.44 -12.68
N ASN A 124 -5.25 10.52 -13.97
CA ASN A 124 -5.88 11.69 -14.58
C ASN A 124 -5.01 12.96 -14.65
N VAL A 125 -3.69 12.79 -14.80
CA VAL A 125 -2.77 13.89 -15.07
C VAL A 125 -3.06 14.46 -16.46
N PRO A 126 -3.39 15.76 -16.59
CA PRO A 126 -3.66 16.40 -17.88
C PRO A 126 -2.47 16.25 -18.86
N PRO A 127 -2.72 16.09 -20.17
CA PRO A 127 -1.65 15.99 -21.17
C PRO A 127 -0.74 17.22 -21.17
N ASP A 128 -1.30 18.40 -20.93
CA ASP A 128 -0.66 19.72 -20.91
C ASP A 128 -0.19 20.17 -19.52
N ALA A 129 -0.26 19.30 -18.50
CA ALA A 129 0.26 19.61 -17.18
C ALA A 129 1.78 19.90 -17.26
N ASP A 130 2.21 21.02 -16.68
CA ASP A 130 3.62 21.30 -16.47
C ASP A 130 4.13 20.41 -15.33
N LEU A 131 4.96 19.43 -15.68
CA LEU A 131 5.55 18.49 -14.74
C LEU A 131 7.03 18.76 -14.48
N SER A 132 7.56 19.93 -14.88
CA SER A 132 8.97 20.31 -14.65
C SER A 132 9.35 20.39 -13.17
N SER A 133 8.36 20.55 -12.29
CA SER A 133 8.52 20.51 -10.84
C SER A 133 7.29 19.88 -10.19
N VAL A 134 7.34 18.57 -9.95
CA VAL A 134 6.28 17.81 -9.27
C VAL A 134 6.69 17.55 -7.83
N ALA A 135 5.80 17.83 -6.88
CA ALA A 135 5.94 17.46 -5.49
C ALA A 135 5.01 16.30 -5.16
N VAL A 136 5.57 15.18 -4.71
CA VAL A 136 4.81 14.05 -4.19
C VAL A 136 4.95 14.06 -2.68
N THR A 137 3.83 14.20 -1.98
CA THR A 137 3.81 14.22 -0.52
C THR A 137 3.07 13.00 -0.02
N ILE A 138 3.71 12.24 0.86
CA ILE A 138 3.06 11.20 1.65
C ILE A 138 2.66 11.84 2.97
N ASP A 139 1.35 11.98 3.18
CA ASP A 139 0.77 12.69 4.32
C ASP A 139 0.56 11.75 5.51
N ALA A 140 0.30 10.46 5.25
CA ALA A 140 0.18 9.46 6.28
C ALA A 140 0.45 8.05 5.78
N ILE A 141 1.02 7.22 6.65
CA ILE A 141 0.94 5.76 6.56
C ILE A 141 -0.02 5.26 7.63
N ALA A 142 -0.74 4.17 7.35
CA ALA A 142 -1.60 3.54 8.33
C ALA A 142 -1.57 2.01 8.23
N ALA A 143 -1.78 1.35 9.35
CA ALA A 143 -2.08 -0.06 9.42
C ALA A 143 -3.54 -0.22 9.82
N GLN A 144 -4.34 -0.83 8.95
CA GLN A 144 -5.74 -1.09 9.28
C GLN A 144 -5.80 -2.16 10.38
N PRO A 145 -6.37 -1.87 11.56
CA PRO A 145 -6.41 -2.83 12.64
C PRO A 145 -7.33 -4.00 12.29
N ARG A 146 -6.80 -5.21 12.35
CA ARG A 146 -7.58 -6.44 12.23
C ARG A 146 -7.92 -6.98 13.62
N ALA A 147 -9.04 -7.70 13.73
CA ALA A 147 -9.52 -8.20 15.02
C ALA A 147 -8.47 -9.07 15.71
N GLU A 148 -7.78 -9.90 14.93
CA GLU A 148 -6.71 -10.80 15.37
C GLU A 148 -5.46 -10.06 15.89
N ASP A 149 -5.20 -8.84 15.42
CA ASP A 149 -3.99 -8.07 15.76
C ASP A 149 -4.16 -7.27 17.05
N TYR A 150 -5.40 -7.01 17.48
CA TYR A 150 -5.67 -6.21 18.68
C TYR A 150 -5.00 -6.77 19.91
N CYS A 151 -5.07 -8.08 20.13
CA CYS A 151 -4.51 -8.68 21.34
C CYS A 151 -2.99 -8.84 21.30
N MET A 152 -2.42 -9.12 20.13
CA MET A 152 -1.01 -9.46 19.98
C MET A 152 -0.12 -8.24 19.73
N ILE A 153 -0.61 -7.26 18.97
CA ILE A 153 0.18 -6.12 18.51
C ILE A 153 -0.29 -4.83 19.20
N TYR A 154 -1.59 -4.53 19.14
CA TYR A 154 -2.07 -3.21 19.54
C TYR A 154 -2.25 -3.05 21.05
N MET A 155 -2.84 -4.04 21.74
CA MET A 155 -3.09 -3.97 23.18
C MET A 155 -1.81 -3.71 23.99
N PRO A 156 -0.68 -4.42 23.78
CA PRO A 156 0.55 -4.14 24.53
C PRO A 156 1.07 -2.72 24.28
N LYS A 157 1.03 -2.26 23.03
CA LYS A 157 1.47 -0.93 22.61
C LYS A 157 0.59 0.18 23.21
N ILE A 158 -0.73 0.01 23.17
CA ILE A 158 -1.69 0.95 23.75
C ILE A 158 -1.52 0.97 25.26
N GLN A 159 -1.43 -0.20 25.91
CA GLN A 159 -1.22 -0.28 27.35
C GLN A 159 0.08 0.39 27.77
N GLN A 160 1.15 0.25 26.99
CA GLN A 160 2.41 0.96 27.21
C GLN A 160 2.23 2.48 27.12
N ASP A 161 1.64 3.01 26.04
CA ASP A 161 1.39 4.46 25.88
C ASP A 161 0.53 5.03 27.01
N LEU A 162 -0.54 4.33 27.39
CA LEU A 162 -1.40 4.71 28.51
C LEU A 162 -0.62 4.77 29.82
N SER A 163 0.22 3.77 30.08
CA SER A 163 1.05 3.69 31.29
C SER A 163 2.09 4.80 31.34
N GLU A 164 2.77 5.09 30.22
CA GLU A 164 3.76 6.16 30.09
C GLU A 164 3.13 7.55 30.28
N ARG A 165 1.88 7.72 29.84
CA ARG A 165 1.08 8.95 30.03
C ARG A 165 0.45 9.05 31.41
N GLY A 166 0.55 8.01 32.25
CA GLY A 166 -0.07 7.97 33.58
C GLY A 166 -1.60 7.86 33.53
N ILE A 167 -2.17 7.35 32.43
CA ILE A 167 -3.61 7.13 32.28
C ILE A 167 -3.94 5.74 32.82
N ALA A 168 -4.69 5.68 33.92
CA ALA A 168 -5.02 4.44 34.61
C ALA A 168 -6.18 3.68 33.92
N ILE A 169 -6.01 3.37 32.63
CA ILE A 169 -6.83 2.40 31.89
C ILE A 169 -6.07 1.07 31.86
N THR A 170 -6.76 -0.01 32.18
CA THR A 170 -6.25 -1.37 32.09
C THR A 170 -6.96 -2.10 30.96
N LEU A 171 -6.18 -2.60 30.03
CA LEU A 171 -6.65 -3.44 28.93
C LEU A 171 -6.49 -4.91 29.27
N ASN A 172 -7.40 -5.72 28.75
CA ASN A 172 -7.32 -7.17 28.80
C ASN A 172 -7.77 -7.77 27.48
N CYS A 173 -7.25 -8.94 27.14
CA CYS A 173 -7.82 -9.77 26.09
C CYS A 173 -8.62 -10.90 26.71
N ALA A 174 -9.90 -10.92 26.39
CA ALA A 174 -10.83 -11.94 26.83
C ALA A 174 -11.28 -12.78 25.64
N ASP A 175 -11.50 -14.07 25.86
CA ASP A 175 -12.19 -14.92 24.90
C ASP A 175 -13.66 -14.56 24.86
N VAL A 176 -14.13 -14.09 23.71
CA VAL A 176 -15.55 -13.82 23.45
C VAL A 176 -15.97 -14.69 22.28
N ASN A 177 -16.69 -15.78 22.58
CA ASN A 177 -17.14 -16.76 21.59
C ASN A 177 -16.01 -17.41 20.78
N GLY A 178 -14.87 -17.71 21.42
CA GLY A 178 -13.72 -18.33 20.77
C GLY A 178 -12.81 -17.35 20.03
N VAL A 179 -13.06 -16.04 20.13
CA VAL A 179 -12.25 -14.98 19.53
C VAL A 179 -11.65 -14.12 20.63
N GLN A 180 -10.33 -13.99 20.64
CA GLN A 180 -9.63 -13.07 21.53
C GLN A 180 -10.02 -11.63 21.17
N THR A 181 -10.62 -10.92 22.12
CA THR A 181 -11.10 -9.56 21.92
C THR A 181 -10.52 -8.67 22.99
N MET A 182 -9.90 -7.56 22.57
CA MET A 182 -9.41 -6.54 23.48
C MET A 182 -10.58 -5.82 24.15
N GLN A 183 -10.49 -5.63 25.45
CA GLN A 183 -11.50 -4.98 26.28
C GLN A 183 -10.85 -4.04 27.28
N ILE A 184 -11.59 -3.01 27.67
CA ILE A 184 -11.23 -2.15 28.80
C ILE A 184 -11.66 -2.88 30.07
N ALA A 185 -10.68 -3.44 30.79
CA ALA A 185 -10.90 -4.16 32.05
C ALA A 185 -11.03 -3.20 33.25
N GLY A 186 -10.48 -1.99 33.14
CA GLY A 186 -10.58 -0.96 34.16
C GLY A 186 -10.29 0.43 33.61
N LYS A 187 -10.89 1.44 34.22
CA LYS A 187 -10.67 2.86 33.94
C LYS A 187 -10.83 3.67 35.24
N PRO A 188 -10.34 4.93 35.29
CA PRO A 188 -10.58 5.79 36.45
C PRO A 188 -12.07 6.07 36.67
N ASP A 189 -12.48 6.23 37.92
CA ASP A 189 -13.87 6.60 38.28
C ASP A 189 -14.28 7.97 37.71
N THR A 190 -13.29 8.83 37.46
CA THR A 190 -13.48 10.18 36.90
C THR A 190 -13.65 10.20 35.38
N MET A 191 -13.47 9.07 34.70
CA MET A 191 -13.50 8.96 33.24
C MET A 191 -14.74 8.19 32.79
N SER A 192 -15.42 8.62 31.73
CA SER A 192 -16.53 7.85 31.15
C SER A 192 -16.05 6.63 30.36
N GLN A 193 -16.97 5.74 29.97
CA GLN A 193 -16.59 4.60 29.13
C GLN A 193 -16.21 5.07 27.72
N GLU A 194 -16.96 6.02 27.18
CA GLU A 194 -16.76 6.59 25.87
C GLU A 194 -15.42 7.33 25.77
N GLU A 195 -15.03 8.05 26.83
CA GLU A 195 -13.72 8.69 26.91
C GLU A 195 -12.58 7.66 26.92
N ALA A 196 -12.75 6.57 27.68
CA ALA A 196 -11.76 5.49 27.70
C ALA A 196 -11.62 4.81 26.32
N GLU A 197 -12.74 4.60 25.62
CA GLU A 197 -12.75 4.06 24.25
C GLU A 197 -12.08 4.99 23.26
N GLN A 198 -12.28 6.31 23.35
CA GLN A 198 -11.59 7.29 22.50
C GLN A 198 -10.07 7.29 22.72
N GLU A 199 -9.60 7.05 23.93
CA GLU A 199 -8.16 6.94 24.24
C GLU A 199 -7.55 5.62 23.75
N VAL A 200 -8.32 4.53 23.80
CA VAL A 200 -7.86 3.17 23.47
C VAL A 200 -7.91 2.90 21.97
N TYR A 201 -8.98 3.29 21.30
CA TYR A 201 -9.21 3.05 19.87
C TYR A 201 -8.83 4.26 19.00
N SER A 202 -7.94 5.13 19.50
CA SER A 202 -7.49 6.32 18.80
C SER A 202 -6.69 5.99 17.54
N ASP A 203 -6.96 6.71 16.45
CA ASP A 203 -6.23 6.59 15.17
C ASP A 203 -4.72 6.78 15.31
N LYS A 204 -4.21 7.43 16.35
CA LYS A 204 -2.76 7.63 16.56
C LYS A 204 -1.96 6.34 16.66
N TYR A 205 -2.60 5.22 17.02
CA TYR A 205 -1.95 3.91 17.10
C TYR A 205 -1.84 3.22 15.74
N PHE A 206 -2.75 3.57 14.83
CA PHE A 206 -2.95 2.94 13.53
C PHE A 206 -2.45 3.82 12.38
N THR A 207 -2.32 5.12 12.59
CA THR A 207 -1.94 6.11 11.59
C THR A 207 -0.74 6.90 12.07
N LYS A 208 0.24 7.11 11.19
CA LYS A 208 1.42 7.92 11.43
C LYS A 208 1.48 9.05 10.43
N PRO A 209 1.39 10.31 10.90
CA PRO A 209 1.45 11.46 10.02
C PRO A 209 2.87 11.69 9.51
N GLY A 210 2.97 12.11 8.25
CA GLY A 210 4.16 12.71 7.67
C GLY A 210 4.26 14.21 8.05
N PRO A 211 4.63 15.10 7.12
CA PRO A 211 4.79 14.87 5.68
C PRO A 211 6.16 14.28 5.32
N TRP A 212 6.18 13.45 4.28
CA TRP A 212 7.39 13.11 3.53
C TRP A 212 7.21 13.60 2.10
N SER A 213 7.97 14.62 1.69
CA SER A 213 7.74 15.33 0.42
C SER A 213 8.95 15.23 -0.51
N PHE A 214 8.73 14.73 -1.71
CA PHE A 214 9.77 14.44 -2.70
C PHE A 214 9.51 15.25 -3.97
N ILE A 215 10.54 15.96 -4.44
CA ILE A 215 10.46 16.77 -5.66
C ILE A 215 11.08 16.00 -6.82
N PHE A 216 10.39 15.98 -7.97
CA PHE A 216 10.82 15.35 -9.21
C PHE A 216 10.73 16.34 -10.36
N ASN A 217 11.64 16.22 -11.33
CA ASN A 217 11.50 16.89 -12.61
C ASN A 217 11.00 15.88 -13.64
N LEU A 218 9.71 15.99 -13.97
CA LEU A 218 9.04 15.21 -14.99
C LEU A 218 8.61 16.11 -16.18
N GLY A 219 9.26 17.26 -16.37
CA GLY A 219 9.14 18.12 -17.55
C GLY A 219 10.21 17.82 -18.60
N GLN A 220 9.83 17.88 -19.88
CA GLN A 220 10.74 17.77 -21.01
C GLN A 220 11.43 19.10 -21.32
#